data_AF-A0A838W141-F1
#
_entry.id   AF-A0A838W141-F1
#
_cell.length_a   1.000
_cell.length_b   1.000
_cell.length_c   1.000
_cell.angle_alpha   90.00
_cell.angle_beta   90.00
_cell.angle_gamma   90.00
#
_symmetry.space_group_name_H-M   'P 1'
#
loop_
_entity.id
_entity.type
_entity.pdbx_description
1 polymer ?
#
loop_
_entity_poly.entity_id
_entity_poly.type
_entity_poly.pdbx_seq_one_letter_code
_entity_poly.pdbx_strand_id
1 'polypeptide(L)'
;MSEMGLLPLRVVDARELDTKFRAVLRPGEPVRDRDGTPHQLPAFFYEVPSWNAAMEIQIAPHFRLSEFLHVDVREADPQRRFPRYVPLAITLLAAHLEVLREAVDTYVHISANGGYRSPAHALSASGSPHLWGTAANIYRIGDDFLDTEKQIARYTQLVREVLPGVWVRPYGHGIGFADDHLHLDLGHLSVEPRGVRAEDEDRGGTTPGKEETAA
;
A
#
# COMPACT_ATOMS: atom_id res chain seq x y z
N MET A 1 -29.63 3.70 6.52
CA MET A 1 -28.95 2.95 5.44
C MET A 1 -27.47 3.09 5.70
N SER A 2 -26.81 2.01 6.10
CA SER A 2 -25.36 2.04 6.35
C SER A 2 -24.65 2.32 5.04
N GLU A 3 -23.91 3.41 4.95
CA GLU A 3 -22.92 3.57 3.89
C GLU A 3 -21.98 2.37 3.95
N MET A 4 -21.70 1.80 2.79
CA MET A 4 -21.06 0.52 2.60
C MET A 4 -19.56 0.65 2.92
N GLY A 5 -19.09 0.08 4.03
CA GLY A 5 -17.74 -0.47 4.24
C GLY A 5 -16.49 0.38 3.96
N LEU A 6 -16.62 1.67 3.66
CA LEU A 6 -15.50 2.58 3.41
C LEU A 6 -15.10 3.26 4.72
N LEU A 7 -13.79 3.43 4.92
CA LEU A 7 -13.26 4.27 5.99
C LEU A 7 -13.92 5.67 5.91
N PRO A 8 -14.02 6.40 7.03
CA PRO A 8 -14.52 7.78 7.06
C PRO A 8 -13.49 8.77 6.44
N LEU A 9 -12.98 8.44 5.26
CA LEU A 9 -11.98 9.17 4.50
C LEU A 9 -12.48 9.35 3.09
N ARG A 10 -12.19 10.52 2.51
CA ARG A 10 -12.46 10.77 1.11
C ARG A 10 -11.57 9.87 0.26
N VAL A 11 -12.19 9.17 -0.69
CA VAL A 11 -11.48 8.45 -1.76
C VAL A 11 -11.27 9.41 -2.93
N VAL A 12 -10.05 9.46 -3.46
CA VAL A 12 -9.67 10.34 -4.56
C VAL A 12 -9.05 9.54 -5.71
N ASP A 13 -9.33 9.96 -6.94
CA ASP A 13 -8.50 9.62 -8.08
C ASP A 13 -7.28 10.55 -8.08
N ALA A 14 -6.09 9.99 -7.88
CA ALA A 14 -4.87 10.78 -7.81
C ALA A 14 -4.47 11.41 -9.16
N ARG A 15 -5.02 10.94 -10.29
CA ARG A 15 -4.79 11.54 -11.62
C ARG A 15 -5.40 12.94 -11.73
N GLU A 16 -6.39 13.24 -10.90
CA GLU A 16 -7.08 14.54 -10.86
C GLU A 16 -6.49 15.52 -9.84
N LEU A 17 -5.55 15.07 -8.99
CA LEU A 17 -4.91 15.92 -7.99
C LEU A 17 -3.99 16.97 -8.62
N ASP A 18 -3.66 18.02 -7.86
CA ASP A 18 -2.66 19.01 -8.26
C ASP A 18 -1.36 18.36 -8.75
N THR A 19 -0.71 18.99 -9.72
CA THR A 19 0.54 18.50 -10.33
C THR A 19 1.62 18.14 -9.31
N LYS A 20 1.72 18.87 -8.19
CA LYS A 20 2.67 18.58 -7.11
C LYS A 20 2.44 17.21 -6.46
N PHE A 21 1.19 16.78 -6.31
CA PHE A 21 0.86 15.47 -5.75
C PHE A 21 1.03 14.37 -6.79
N ARG A 22 0.62 14.61 -8.04
CA ARG A 22 0.83 13.67 -9.15
C ARG A 22 2.30 13.35 -9.38
N ALA A 23 3.18 14.35 -9.30
CA ALA A 23 4.62 14.15 -9.43
C ALA A 23 5.21 13.22 -8.36
N VAL A 24 4.61 13.16 -7.17
CA VAL A 24 5.04 12.33 -6.05
C VAL A 24 4.39 10.95 -6.08
N LEU A 25 3.09 10.90 -6.38
CA LEU A 25 2.26 9.69 -6.35
C LEU A 25 2.33 8.87 -7.63
N ARG A 26 2.66 9.50 -8.75
CA ARG A 26 2.81 8.86 -10.08
C ARG A 26 1.65 7.91 -10.40
N PRO A 27 0.39 8.38 -10.29
CA PRO A 27 -0.77 7.50 -10.25
C PRO A 27 -0.96 6.76 -11.57
N GLY A 28 -1.04 5.43 -11.52
CA GLY A 28 -1.17 4.59 -12.70
C GLY A 28 0.05 4.57 -13.62
N GLU A 29 1.21 5.07 -13.19
CA GLU A 29 2.43 4.95 -13.97
C GLU A 29 3.06 3.56 -13.79
N PRO A 30 3.71 3.02 -14.84
CA PRO A 30 4.43 1.76 -14.75
C PRO A 30 5.73 1.92 -13.96
N VAL A 31 5.99 0.99 -13.05
CA VAL A 31 7.27 0.83 -12.34
C VAL A 31 7.71 -0.62 -12.49
N ARG A 32 9.00 -0.83 -12.74
CA ARG A 32 9.58 -2.17 -12.81
C ARG A 32 9.97 -2.65 -11.43
N ASP A 33 9.63 -3.89 -11.11
CA ASP A 33 10.15 -4.57 -9.94
C ASP A 33 11.64 -4.93 -10.11
N ARG A 34 12.21 -5.61 -9.11
CA ARG A 34 13.61 -6.06 -9.13
C ARG A 34 13.93 -6.97 -10.31
N ASP A 35 12.97 -7.79 -10.74
CA ASP A 35 13.16 -8.77 -11.82
C ASP A 35 12.87 -8.13 -13.19
N GLY A 36 12.57 -6.83 -13.21
CA GLY A 36 12.30 -6.05 -14.41
C GLY A 36 10.85 -6.14 -14.87
N THR A 37 9.97 -6.83 -14.14
CA THR A 37 8.56 -6.97 -14.49
C THR A 37 7.83 -5.64 -14.26
N PRO A 38 7.08 -5.12 -15.25
CA PRO A 38 6.35 -3.87 -15.10
C PRO A 38 5.06 -4.08 -14.30
N HIS A 39 4.80 -3.19 -13.35
CA HIS A 39 3.58 -3.12 -12.54
C HIS A 39 3.03 -1.69 -12.55
N GLN A 40 1.71 -1.53 -12.52
CA GLN A 40 1.07 -0.22 -12.49
C GLN A 40 0.90 0.27 -11.05
N LEU A 41 1.37 1.48 -10.76
CA LEU A 41 1.17 2.11 -9.45
C LEU A 41 -0.33 2.36 -9.16
N PRO A 42 -0.74 2.42 -7.88
CA PRO A 42 -2.11 2.74 -7.52
C PRO A 42 -2.55 4.09 -8.10
N ALA A 43 -3.80 4.16 -8.56
CA ALA A 43 -4.42 5.41 -9.01
C ALA A 43 -5.38 6.00 -7.95
N PHE A 44 -5.95 5.16 -7.08
CA PHE A 44 -6.92 5.58 -6.08
C PHE A 44 -6.35 5.55 -4.67
N PHE A 45 -6.63 6.60 -3.91
CA PHE A 45 -6.06 6.83 -2.59
C PHE A 45 -7.11 7.31 -1.61
N TYR A 46 -6.91 7.01 -0.33
CA TYR A 46 -7.56 7.73 0.76
C TYR A 46 -6.83 9.05 0.99
N GLU A 47 -7.59 10.15 1.06
CA GLU A 47 -7.11 11.45 1.51
C GLU A 47 -7.15 11.51 3.04
N VAL A 48 -5.97 11.47 3.67
CA VAL A 48 -5.79 11.58 5.11
C VAL A 48 -5.67 13.07 5.46
N PRO A 49 -6.60 13.66 6.24
CA PRO A 49 -6.63 15.10 6.42
C PRO A 49 -5.70 15.61 7.53
N SER A 50 -5.32 14.77 8.49
CA SER A 50 -4.43 15.13 9.60
C SER A 50 -3.82 13.90 10.27
N TRP A 51 -2.78 14.12 11.09
CA TRP A 51 -2.21 13.05 11.91
C TRP A 51 -3.19 12.55 12.97
N ASN A 52 -3.97 13.46 13.59
CA ASN A 52 -4.99 13.08 14.57
C ASN A 52 -6.05 12.16 13.94
N ALA A 53 -6.50 12.47 12.73
CA ALA A 53 -7.40 11.57 12.00
C ALA A 53 -6.77 10.19 11.78
N ALA A 54 -5.50 10.11 11.38
CA ALA A 54 -4.81 8.83 11.21
C ALA A 54 -4.66 8.02 12.53
N MET A 55 -4.53 8.70 13.67
CA MET A 55 -4.47 8.07 14.99
C MET A 55 -5.83 7.53 15.46
N GLU A 56 -6.93 8.12 15.00
CA GLU A 56 -8.29 7.75 15.41
C GLU A 56 -8.91 6.68 14.50
N ILE A 57 -8.60 6.72 13.20
CA ILE A 57 -9.20 5.82 12.21
C ILE A 57 -8.64 4.41 12.36
N GLN A 58 -9.50 3.49 12.81
CA GLN A 58 -9.26 2.05 12.78
C GLN A 58 -9.50 1.54 11.36
N ILE A 59 -8.48 0.92 10.76
CA ILE A 59 -8.58 0.32 9.42
C ILE A 59 -8.71 -1.21 9.47
N ALA A 60 -8.41 -1.79 10.62
CA ALA A 60 -8.80 -3.13 11.07
C ALA A 60 -9.06 -3.06 12.60
N PRO A 61 -9.73 -4.05 13.21
CA PRO A 61 -10.08 -4.03 14.64
C PRO A 61 -8.95 -3.59 15.57
N HIS A 62 -7.72 -4.05 15.31
CA HIS A 62 -6.56 -3.74 16.16
C HIS A 62 -5.49 -2.90 15.49
N PHE A 63 -5.77 -2.34 14.31
CA PHE A 63 -4.82 -1.52 13.57
C PHE A 63 -5.41 -0.19 13.16
N ARG A 64 -4.70 0.88 13.51
CA ARG A 64 -5.01 2.26 13.11
C ARG A 64 -4.24 2.65 11.87
N LEU A 65 -4.78 3.59 11.10
CA LEU A 65 -4.14 4.08 9.88
C LEU A 65 -2.73 4.61 10.13
N SER A 66 -2.53 5.34 11.22
CA SER A 66 -1.23 5.90 11.65
C SER A 66 -0.10 4.89 11.70
N GLU A 67 -0.37 3.63 12.02
CA GLU A 67 0.64 2.56 12.13
C GLU A 67 1.27 2.20 10.78
N PHE A 68 0.61 2.56 9.68
CA PHE A 68 1.07 2.33 8.32
C PHE A 68 1.66 3.58 7.66
N LEU A 69 1.53 4.75 8.29
CA LEU A 69 2.01 6.01 7.76
C LEU A 69 3.43 6.27 8.25
N HIS A 70 4.33 6.52 7.31
CA HIS A 70 5.69 6.92 7.66
C HIS A 70 5.71 8.36 8.17
N VAL A 71 6.40 8.58 9.28
CA VAL A 71 6.80 9.91 9.74
C VAL A 71 8.28 10.09 9.41
N ASP A 72 8.58 10.08 8.11
CA ASP A 72 9.96 10.05 7.61
C ASP A 72 10.32 11.36 6.90
N VAL A 73 11.46 11.94 7.26
CA VAL A 73 12.03 13.13 6.59
C VAL A 73 12.44 12.83 5.15
N ARG A 74 12.63 11.55 4.80
CA ARG A 74 12.97 11.04 3.46
C ARG A 74 11.77 10.95 2.53
N GLU A 75 10.55 11.16 3.03
CA GLU A 75 9.36 11.28 2.20
C GLU A 75 9.38 12.63 1.46
N ALA A 76 8.75 12.70 0.29
CA ALA A 76 8.69 13.91 -0.53
C ALA A 76 7.82 15.00 0.14
N ASP A 77 8.17 16.29 -0.04
CA ASP A 77 7.50 17.44 0.58
C ASP A 77 5.96 17.39 0.54
N PRO A 78 5.30 17.10 -0.60
CA PRO A 78 3.85 16.99 -0.67
C PRO A 78 3.26 15.89 0.22
N GLN A 79 3.97 14.78 0.43
CA GLN A 79 3.53 13.66 1.26
C GLN A 79 4.02 13.74 2.71
N ARG A 80 4.92 14.67 3.04
CA ARG A 80 5.27 14.98 4.44
C ARG A 80 4.21 15.81 5.16
N ARG A 81 3.42 16.58 4.42
CA ARG A 81 2.38 17.47 4.95
C ARG A 81 0.99 16.91 4.68
N PHE A 82 0.02 17.30 5.49
CA PHE A 82 -1.38 16.94 5.26
C PHE A 82 -2.04 17.93 4.28
N PRO A 83 -2.96 17.46 3.41
CA PRO A 83 -3.44 16.08 3.31
C PRO A 83 -2.38 15.13 2.72
N ARG A 84 -2.33 13.90 3.27
CA ARG A 84 -1.51 12.81 2.76
C ARG A 84 -2.38 11.82 2.00
N TYR A 85 -1.82 11.14 1.03
CA TYR A 85 -2.56 10.17 0.22
C TYR A 85 -1.97 8.78 0.37
N VAL A 86 -2.83 7.80 0.65
CA VAL A 86 -2.44 6.41 0.92
C VAL A 86 -3.26 5.47 0.04
N PRO A 87 -2.64 4.48 -0.63
CA PRO A 87 -3.37 3.57 -1.52
C PRO A 87 -4.51 2.85 -0.80
N LEU A 88 -5.62 2.63 -1.50
CA LEU A 88 -6.78 1.94 -0.93
C LEU A 88 -6.46 0.51 -0.47
N ALA A 89 -5.49 -0.15 -1.11
CA ALA A 89 -5.07 -1.52 -0.81
C ALA A 89 -4.50 -1.70 0.62
N ILE A 90 -4.20 -0.61 1.32
CA ILE A 90 -3.78 -0.63 2.73
C ILE A 90 -4.79 -1.35 3.65
N THR A 91 -6.08 -1.29 3.34
CA THR A 91 -7.10 -1.99 4.13
C THR A 91 -7.02 -3.51 3.97
N LEU A 92 -6.56 -3.99 2.81
CA LEU A 92 -6.32 -5.42 2.59
C LEU A 92 -5.11 -5.87 3.40
N LEU A 93 -4.03 -5.08 3.43
CA LEU A 93 -2.88 -5.36 4.29
C LEU A 93 -3.29 -5.41 5.76
N ALA A 94 -4.05 -4.43 6.23
CA ALA A 94 -4.54 -4.40 7.60
C ALA A 94 -5.41 -5.62 7.95
N ALA A 95 -6.26 -6.08 7.03
CA ALA A 95 -7.05 -7.30 7.23
C ALA A 95 -6.18 -8.57 7.34
N HIS A 96 -5.10 -8.68 6.57
CA HIS A 96 -4.17 -9.81 6.71
C HIS A 96 -3.36 -9.74 8.02
N LEU A 97 -2.98 -8.53 8.44
CA LEU A 97 -2.32 -8.33 9.73
C LEU A 97 -3.25 -8.65 10.90
N GLU A 98 -4.56 -8.45 10.75
CA GLU A 98 -5.57 -8.88 11.73
C GLU A 98 -5.60 -10.40 11.87
N VAL A 99 -5.60 -11.15 10.76
CA VAL A 99 -5.52 -12.61 10.80
C VAL A 99 -4.20 -13.08 11.43
N LEU A 100 -3.07 -12.43 11.12
CA LEU A 100 -1.80 -12.73 11.79
C LEU A 100 -1.89 -12.46 13.30
N ARG A 101 -2.49 -11.33 13.69
CA ARG A 101 -2.68 -10.96 15.09
C ARG A 101 -3.50 -12.01 15.84
N GLU A 102 -4.61 -12.45 15.25
CA GLU A 102 -5.44 -13.55 15.80
C GLU A 102 -4.61 -14.84 15.97
N ALA A 103 -3.78 -15.18 14.97
CA ALA A 103 -2.94 -16.37 15.02
C ALA A 103 -1.83 -16.32 16.10
N VAL A 104 -1.28 -15.14 16.39
CA VAL A 104 -0.25 -14.97 17.43
C VAL A 104 -0.83 -14.70 18.82
N ASP A 105 -2.13 -14.43 18.91
CA ASP A 105 -2.86 -14.11 20.15
C ASP A 105 -2.19 -13.01 21.00
N THR A 106 -1.60 -12.02 20.33
CA THR A 106 -0.90 -10.90 20.97
C THR A 106 -0.73 -9.73 20.01
N TYR A 107 -0.01 -8.70 20.43
CA TYR A 107 0.25 -7.50 19.63
C TYR A 107 1.19 -7.78 18.46
N VAL A 108 0.91 -7.17 17.32
CA VAL A 108 1.81 -7.14 16.14
C VAL A 108 2.21 -5.68 15.92
N HIS A 109 3.51 -5.38 16.03
CA HIS A 109 4.01 -4.01 15.98
C HIS A 109 4.69 -3.72 14.64
N ILE A 110 4.08 -2.81 13.88
CA ILE A 110 4.63 -2.31 12.61
C ILE A 110 5.72 -1.29 12.90
N SER A 111 6.85 -1.38 12.19
CA SER A 111 7.94 -0.41 12.30
C SER A 111 7.48 0.96 11.83
N ALA A 112 7.93 2.04 12.47
CA ALA A 112 7.57 3.42 12.09
C ALA A 112 7.90 3.77 10.63
N ASN A 113 8.92 3.13 10.05
CA ASN A 113 9.30 3.23 8.64
C ASN A 113 8.99 1.94 7.85
N GLY A 114 7.98 1.19 8.33
CA GLY A 114 7.64 -0.15 7.86
C GLY A 114 6.37 -0.22 7.01
N GLY A 115 5.53 0.80 6.96
CA GLY A 115 4.29 0.82 6.17
C GLY A 115 4.44 1.39 4.75
N TYR A 116 3.44 2.15 4.30
CA TYR A 116 3.38 2.75 2.96
C TYR A 116 4.48 3.81 2.73
N ARG A 117 5.07 3.80 1.52
CA ARG A 117 6.03 4.81 1.04
C ARG A 117 5.57 5.34 -0.31
N SER A 118 5.60 6.65 -0.51
CA SER A 118 5.26 7.18 -1.83
C SER A 118 6.30 6.78 -2.90
N PRO A 119 5.95 6.77 -4.19
CA PRO A 119 6.92 6.52 -5.26
C PRO A 119 8.12 7.48 -5.28
N ALA A 120 7.97 8.71 -4.77
CA ALA A 120 9.06 9.68 -4.67
C ALA A 120 9.81 9.65 -3.32
N HIS A 121 9.45 8.75 -2.40
CA HIS A 121 10.20 8.55 -1.16
C HIS A 121 11.65 8.15 -1.46
N ALA A 122 12.65 8.69 -0.75
CA ALA A 122 14.06 8.48 -1.11
C ALA A 122 14.55 7.02 -0.97
N LEU A 123 13.86 6.20 -0.17
CA LEU A 123 14.09 4.75 -0.06
C LEU A 123 13.20 3.90 -0.97
N SER A 124 12.34 4.50 -1.78
CA SER A 124 11.55 3.75 -2.76
C SER A 124 12.49 3.25 -3.85
N ALA A 125 12.52 1.93 -4.02
CA ALA A 125 13.37 1.25 -4.99
C ALA A 125 12.60 0.16 -5.71
N SER A 126 12.94 -0.07 -6.98
CA SER A 126 12.63 -1.28 -7.76
C SER A 126 11.24 -1.86 -7.54
N GLY A 127 10.19 -1.05 -7.71
CA GLY A 127 8.81 -1.53 -7.65
C GLY A 127 8.45 -2.25 -6.36
N SER A 128 9.01 -1.84 -5.22
CA SER A 128 8.69 -2.44 -3.93
C SER A 128 7.18 -2.38 -3.62
N PRO A 129 6.57 -3.45 -3.06
CA PRO A 129 5.16 -3.42 -2.68
C PRO A 129 4.79 -2.37 -1.61
N HIS A 130 5.77 -1.78 -0.90
CA HIS A 130 5.50 -0.59 -0.07
C HIS A 130 4.89 0.58 -0.88
N LEU A 131 5.16 0.68 -2.19
CA LEU A 131 4.58 1.70 -3.07
C LEU A 131 3.08 1.47 -3.34
N TRP A 132 2.60 0.25 -3.12
CA TRP A 132 1.18 -0.13 -3.25
C TRP A 132 0.43 -0.07 -1.91
N GLY A 133 1.13 0.19 -0.80
CA GLY A 133 0.55 0.12 0.54
C GLY A 133 0.21 -1.32 0.96
N THR A 134 0.87 -2.31 0.36
CA THR A 134 0.61 -3.74 0.54
C THR A 134 1.75 -4.48 1.22
N ALA A 135 2.76 -3.77 1.71
CA ALA A 135 3.85 -4.32 2.51
C ALA A 135 3.93 -3.68 3.89
N ALA A 136 4.31 -4.50 4.87
CA ALA A 136 4.62 -4.07 6.23
C ALA A 136 5.95 -4.69 6.70
N ASN A 137 6.73 -3.89 7.44
CA ASN A 137 7.83 -4.40 8.26
C ASN A 137 7.35 -4.47 9.71
N ILE A 138 7.36 -5.68 10.29
CA ILE A 138 7.03 -5.92 11.69
C ILE A 138 8.35 -6.07 12.45
N TYR A 139 8.57 -5.26 13.48
CA TYR A 139 9.79 -5.36 14.30
C TYR A 139 9.59 -6.12 15.61
N ARG A 140 8.33 -6.34 16.02
CA ARG A 140 8.01 -7.02 17.29
C ARG A 140 6.64 -7.69 17.25
N ILE A 141 6.53 -8.87 17.84
CA ILE A 141 5.27 -9.57 18.10
C ILE A 141 5.20 -9.94 19.58
N GLY A 142 4.20 -9.43 20.31
CA GLY A 142 4.12 -9.56 21.76
C GLY A 142 5.39 -8.98 22.41
N ASP A 143 6.17 -9.82 23.09
CA ASP A 143 7.46 -9.46 23.67
C ASP A 143 8.68 -9.87 22.83
N ASP A 144 8.45 -10.57 21.72
CA ASP A 144 9.50 -11.04 20.82
C ASP A 144 9.88 -9.94 19.82
N PHE A 145 11.04 -9.32 20.01
CA PHE A 145 11.69 -8.52 18.96
C PHE A 145 12.09 -9.44 17.80
N LEU A 146 11.96 -8.95 16.56
CA LEU A 146 12.24 -9.72 15.36
C LEU A 146 13.62 -9.36 14.81
N ASP A 147 14.66 -9.52 15.62
CA ASP A 147 16.05 -9.16 15.35
C ASP A 147 17.02 -10.35 15.39
N THR A 148 16.47 -11.57 15.38
CA THR A 148 17.24 -12.82 15.29
C THR A 148 16.68 -13.74 14.22
N GLU A 149 17.56 -14.53 13.59
CA GLU A 149 17.18 -15.57 12.62
C GLU A 149 16.09 -16.49 13.18
N LYS A 150 16.25 -16.93 14.43
CA LYS A 150 15.31 -17.85 15.09
C LYS A 150 13.91 -17.26 15.18
N GLN A 151 13.78 -16.01 15.61
CA GLN A 151 12.48 -15.35 15.73
C GLN A 151 11.87 -15.07 14.35
N ILE A 152 12.65 -14.52 13.43
CA ILE A 152 12.19 -14.22 12.07
C ILE A 152 11.74 -15.49 11.35
N ALA A 153 12.50 -16.59 11.44
CA ALA A 153 12.14 -17.87 10.84
C ALA A 153 10.85 -18.47 11.44
N ARG A 154 10.71 -18.42 12.77
CA ARG A 154 9.49 -18.88 13.46
C ARG A 154 8.24 -18.18 12.94
N TYR A 155 8.26 -16.85 12.89
CA TYR A 155 7.10 -16.08 12.43
C TYR A 155 6.91 -16.13 10.91
N THR A 156 7.98 -16.30 10.14
CA THR A 156 7.88 -16.59 8.70
C THR A 156 7.11 -17.87 8.44
N GLN A 157 7.40 -18.93 9.20
CA GLN A 157 6.67 -20.20 9.09
C GLN A 157 5.19 -20.01 9.44
N LEU A 158 4.90 -19.33 10.57
CA LEU A 158 3.53 -19.07 10.98
C LEU A 158 2.74 -18.29 9.92
N VAL A 159 3.33 -17.22 9.36
CA VAL A 159 2.68 -16.44 8.29
C VAL A 159 2.35 -17.31 7.09
N ARG A 160 3.26 -18.20 6.67
CA ARG A 160 3.01 -19.12 5.55
C ARG A 160 1.88 -20.11 5.82
N GLU A 161 1.66 -20.48 7.08
CA GLU A 161 0.59 -21.39 7.50
C GLU A 161 -0.77 -20.69 7.54
N VAL A 162 -0.83 -19.45 8.02
CA VAL A 162 -2.10 -18.75 8.30
C VAL A 162 -2.53 -17.74 7.22
N LEU A 163 -1.60 -17.29 6.39
CA LEU A 163 -1.83 -16.27 5.35
C LEU A 163 -1.43 -16.79 3.96
N PRO A 164 -2.24 -17.66 3.33
CA PRO A 164 -1.95 -18.18 2.00
C PRO A 164 -1.90 -17.03 0.98
N GLY A 165 -0.85 -17.02 0.15
CA GLY A 165 -0.64 -15.98 -0.88
C GLY A 165 0.13 -14.75 -0.39
N VAL A 166 0.43 -14.64 0.90
CA VAL A 166 1.32 -13.60 1.43
C VAL A 166 2.76 -14.03 1.24
N TRP A 167 3.57 -13.14 0.65
CA TRP A 167 5.00 -13.35 0.56
C TRP A 167 5.69 -12.82 1.82
N VAL A 168 6.69 -13.55 2.30
CA VAL A 168 7.53 -13.16 3.43
C VAL A 168 8.97 -13.19 2.98
N ARG A 169 9.68 -12.10 3.24
CA ARG A 169 11.10 -11.99 2.89
C ARG A 169 11.92 -12.97 3.73
N PRO A 170 12.83 -13.74 3.12
CA PRO A 170 13.69 -14.64 3.87
C PRO A 170 14.66 -13.88 4.78
N TYR A 171 15.04 -14.53 5.89
CA TYR A 171 16.11 -14.04 6.75
C TYR A 171 17.44 -13.97 5.98
N GLY A 172 18.21 -12.91 6.23
CA GLY A 172 19.57 -12.76 5.70
C GLY A 172 19.99 -11.31 5.59
N HIS A 173 21.20 -11.10 5.10
CA HIS A 173 21.79 -9.76 4.96
C HIS A 173 21.73 -9.26 3.52
N GLY A 174 21.53 -7.96 3.34
CA GLY A 174 21.60 -7.29 2.05
C GLY A 174 20.29 -7.31 1.24
N ILE A 175 20.40 -7.02 -0.05
CA ILE A 175 19.24 -6.80 -0.92
C ILE A 175 18.42 -8.09 -1.08
N GLY A 176 17.12 -8.00 -0.80
CA GLY A 176 16.20 -9.13 -0.93
C GLY A 176 16.05 -9.97 0.33
N PHE A 177 16.77 -9.63 1.41
CA PHE A 177 16.65 -10.26 2.72
C PHE A 177 16.23 -9.25 3.80
N ALA A 178 15.89 -9.75 4.99
CA ALA A 178 15.67 -8.95 6.20
C ALA A 178 16.28 -9.66 7.42
N ASP A 179 16.98 -8.92 8.27
CA ASP A 179 17.68 -9.44 9.46
C ASP A 179 17.27 -8.75 10.77
N ASP A 180 16.54 -7.64 10.68
CA ASP A 180 16.09 -6.81 11.81
C ASP A 180 14.56 -6.60 11.86
N HIS A 181 13.82 -7.28 10.98
CA HIS A 181 12.35 -7.28 10.96
C HIS A 181 11.80 -8.47 10.16
N LEU A 182 10.51 -8.75 10.34
CA LEU A 182 9.72 -9.58 9.43
C LEU A 182 9.07 -8.69 8.37
N HIS A 183 9.51 -8.82 7.12
CA HIS A 183 8.86 -8.16 5.98
C HIS A 183 7.83 -9.10 5.37
N LEU A 184 6.59 -8.65 5.27
CA LEU A 184 5.53 -9.35 4.55
C LEU A 184 4.85 -8.42 3.55
N ASP A 185 4.42 -8.99 2.42
CA ASP A 185 3.67 -8.26 1.42
C ASP A 185 2.65 -9.11 0.66
N LEU A 186 1.63 -8.44 0.13
CA LEU A 186 0.57 -9.01 -0.69
C LEU A 186 0.87 -8.90 -2.21
N GLY A 187 2.09 -8.48 -2.59
CA GLY A 187 2.44 -8.12 -3.96
C GLY A 187 1.83 -6.78 -4.43
N HIS A 188 1.79 -6.59 -5.75
CA HIS A 188 1.43 -5.34 -6.43
C HIS A 188 -0.09 -5.17 -6.61
N LEU A 189 -0.86 -5.24 -5.52
CA LEU A 189 -2.33 -5.11 -5.57
C LEU A 189 -2.76 -3.64 -5.62
N SER A 190 -3.59 -3.32 -6.61
CA SER A 190 -4.28 -2.02 -6.72
C SER A 190 -5.78 -2.24 -6.58
N VAL A 191 -6.45 -1.33 -5.86
CA VAL A 191 -7.90 -1.38 -5.64
C VAL A 191 -8.55 -0.22 -6.38
N GLU A 192 -9.51 -0.56 -7.25
CA GLU A 192 -10.40 0.40 -7.90
C GLU A 192 -11.73 0.45 -7.13
N PRO A 193 -12.09 1.61 -6.57
CA PRO A 193 -13.33 1.75 -5.80
C PRO A 193 -14.56 1.67 -6.72
N ARG A 194 -15.60 0.96 -6.28
CA ARG A 194 -16.87 0.92 -7.02
C ARG A 194 -17.55 2.29 -7.01
N GLY A 195 -18.00 2.75 -8.17
CA GLY A 195 -18.81 3.97 -8.29
C GLY A 195 -18.03 5.28 -8.34
N VAL A 196 -16.70 5.25 -8.20
CA VAL A 196 -15.82 6.34 -8.64
C VAL A 196 -15.36 5.95 -10.04
N ARG A 197 -15.94 6.58 -11.07
CA ARG A 197 -15.46 6.34 -12.44
C ARG A 197 -14.10 7.03 -12.58
N ALA A 198 -13.08 6.30 -13.00
CA ALA A 198 -12.03 6.89 -13.80
C ALA A 198 -12.74 7.50 -15.03
N GLU A 199 -12.68 8.82 -15.22
CA GLU A 199 -13.18 9.37 -16.47
C GLU A 199 -12.39 8.72 -17.62
N ASP A 200 -13.15 8.19 -18.58
CA ASP A 200 -12.71 7.26 -19.61
C ASP A 200 -11.45 7.75 -20.35
N GLU A 201 -10.53 6.82 -20.65
CA GLU A 201 -9.55 7.02 -21.71
C GLU A 201 -10.31 7.46 -22.96
N ASP A 202 -10.18 8.73 -23.35
CA ASP A 202 -10.50 9.22 -24.69
C ASP A 202 -9.59 8.48 -25.68
N ARG A 203 -9.99 7.25 -26.02
CA ARG A 203 -9.48 6.53 -27.18
C ARG A 203 -10.05 7.26 -28.38
N GLY A 204 -9.26 8.21 -28.84
CA GLY A 204 -9.46 9.02 -30.03
C GLY A 204 -10.12 8.22 -31.15
N GLY A 205 -11.18 8.83 -31.67
CA GLY A 205 -12.12 8.21 -32.58
C GLY A 205 -11.53 7.70 -33.89
N THR A 206 -12.24 6.76 -34.48
CA THR A 206 -12.60 6.84 -35.90
C THR A 206 -13.89 6.04 -36.09
N THR A 207 -15.01 6.73 -36.32
CA THR A 207 -16.19 6.13 -36.94
C THR A 207 -16.04 6.36 -38.44
N PRO A 208 -15.97 5.32 -39.31
CA PRO A 208 -16.13 5.56 -40.73
C PRO A 208 -17.61 5.87 -40.99
N GLY A 209 -17.83 7.05 -41.58
CA GLY A 209 -19.14 7.50 -42.00
C GLY A 209 -19.79 6.54 -42.98
N LYS A 210 -21.12 6.50 -42.90
CA LYS A 210 -21.98 5.99 -43.97
C LYS A 210 -21.73 6.83 -45.22
N GLU A 211 -21.33 6.20 -46.32
CA GLU A 211 -21.57 6.77 -47.65
C GLU A 211 -22.86 6.17 -48.22
N GLU A 212 -23.78 7.10 -48.46
CA GLU A 212 -25.04 6.92 -49.15
C GLU A 212 -24.76 6.94 -50.66
N THR A 213 -25.47 6.07 -51.36
CA THR A 213 -25.51 5.89 -52.82
C THR A 213 -25.75 7.18 -53.62
N ALA A 214 -25.02 7.35 -54.74
CA ALA A 214 -25.52 8.02 -55.95
C ALA A 214 -24.68 7.68 -57.20
N ALA A 215 -25.21 6.80 -58.05
CA ALA A 215 -25.27 6.87 -59.53
C ALA A 215 -25.68 5.49 -60.10
#